data_AF-A0A257SGZ8-F1
#
_entry.id   AF-A0A257SGZ8-F1
#
_cell.length_a   1.000
_cell.length_b   1.000
_cell.length_c   1.000
_cell.angle_alpha   90.00
_cell.angle_beta   90.00
_cell.angle_gamma   90.00
#
_symmetry.space_group_name_H-M   'P 1'
#
loop_
_entity.id
_entity.type
_entity.pdbx_description
1 polymer ?
#
loop_
_entity_poly.entity_id
_entity_poly.type
_entity_poly.pdbx_seq_one_letter_code
_entity_poly.pdbx_strand_id
1 'polypeptide(L)'
;PLGTFVINGAERVIVSQLHRSPGVVFEESTHPNGQRLISARIIPFRGSWVEFTVDIHDVIYVHIDKKKKFPATALLRAFGYGSNSDILRLFFAVRDLDLTKKRESRTDVREVLGAIIAEDIELPGEATADDAPKARTKKARAERERAENILLVREGDELTEEVHNRLRRQNIKRVKVFASYMAVDLRDEQEAIERGERPVRRILAVDVVDGDGEVIAEVGQALSDTLIKKVRRAEITKVYVFVSSGRAESTLIKNTLAKDPTHSEKESLGQIYSLLRPGDAPDVETAKQALERLFFSPKRYDLGRVGRYKINQRLGLNTPANHTVLTKEDFVAIVRYLVELHEGRGHVDDIDHLGNRRIRSVGELIANQFSVGLSRMARLVKERMSINTDPEKISLDDLVNARTVSAVIQAFFGSSQLSQFMDQTNPLAELTHKRRLSALGPGGLTRERAGFEVRDVHYSQYGRMCPIETPEGPNIGLITSLACYARVNDLGFVETPYMVVKNGRVTGDIAWLDANKEEDAIIAQANARLNPDGTFVDSLVLCRMQGDVPLTPPDRIDYMDVAPEQLVSIAAALIPFLEHDDANRALM
;
A
#
# COMPACT_ATOMS: atom_id res chain seq x y z
N PRO A 1 4.93 -19.89 -34.63
CA PRO A 1 3.49 -19.84 -34.98
C PRO A 1 2.57 -20.37 -33.87
N LEU A 2 2.88 -21.52 -33.26
CA LEU A 2 1.97 -22.23 -32.32
C LEU A 2 2.18 -21.91 -30.83
N GLY A 3 3.16 -21.07 -30.46
CA GLY A 3 3.46 -20.75 -29.05
C GLY A 3 4.26 -21.84 -28.30
N THR A 4 5.06 -22.62 -29.03
CA THR A 4 5.89 -23.71 -28.51
C THR A 4 7.38 -23.45 -28.77
N PHE A 5 8.25 -24.13 -28.03
CA PHE A 5 9.71 -24.05 -28.16
C PHE A 5 10.30 -25.42 -28.47
N VAL A 6 11.31 -25.49 -29.36
CA VAL A 6 12.02 -26.74 -29.63
C VAL A 6 13.35 -26.73 -28.87
N ILE A 7 13.49 -27.59 -27.86
CA ILE A 7 14.67 -27.69 -27.01
C ILE A 7 15.21 -29.11 -27.09
N ASN A 8 16.42 -29.27 -27.61
CA ASN A 8 17.06 -30.58 -27.84
C ASN A 8 16.19 -31.54 -28.66
N GLY A 9 15.48 -31.02 -29.67
CA GLY A 9 14.63 -31.82 -30.57
C GLY A 9 13.24 -32.16 -30.02
N ALA A 10 12.90 -31.75 -28.79
CA ALA A 10 11.58 -31.95 -28.20
C ALA A 10 10.80 -30.63 -28.10
N GLU A 11 9.48 -30.70 -28.33
CA GLU A 11 8.60 -29.55 -28.11
C GLU A 11 8.34 -29.32 -26.62
N ARG A 12 8.48 -28.07 -26.21
CA ARG A 12 8.27 -27.59 -24.85
C ARG A 12 7.36 -26.39 -24.83
N VAL A 13 6.62 -26.26 -23.73
CA VAL A 13 5.80 -25.10 -23.41
C VAL A 13 6.34 -24.47 -22.13
N ILE A 14 6.41 -23.13 -22.13
CA ILE A 14 6.70 -22.39 -20.90
C ILE A 14 5.37 -22.01 -20.26
N VAL A 15 5.08 -22.59 -19.11
CA VAL A 15 3.87 -22.31 -18.34
C VAL A 15 3.98 -20.93 -17.69
N SER A 16 2.90 -20.15 -17.78
CA SER A 16 2.86 -18.81 -17.19
C SER A 16 2.82 -18.90 -15.66
N GLN A 17 3.60 -18.04 -14.99
CA GLN A 17 3.76 -18.12 -13.54
C GLN A 17 2.89 -17.10 -12.81
N LEU A 18 2.05 -17.55 -11.87
CA LEU A 18 1.34 -16.69 -10.94
C LEU A 18 2.21 -16.44 -9.70
N HIS A 19 2.50 -15.18 -9.40
CA HIS A 19 3.33 -14.80 -8.25
C HIS A 19 2.77 -13.55 -7.58
N ARG A 20 3.25 -13.24 -6.37
CA ARG A 20 2.87 -12.00 -5.67
C ARG A 20 3.40 -10.78 -6.45
N SER A 21 2.51 -9.83 -6.70
CA SER A 21 2.83 -8.58 -7.37
C SER A 21 3.74 -7.68 -6.51
N PRO A 22 4.72 -6.97 -7.10
CA PRO A 22 5.44 -5.90 -6.41
C PRO A 22 4.47 -4.80 -5.96
N GLY A 23 4.76 -4.14 -4.85
CA GLY A 23 3.91 -3.07 -4.29
C GLY A 23 3.98 -3.01 -2.77
N VAL A 24 2.98 -2.38 -2.15
CA VAL A 24 2.75 -2.42 -0.71
C VAL A 24 1.62 -3.41 -0.39
N VAL A 25 1.76 -4.13 0.71
CA VAL A 25 0.74 -5.05 1.24
C VAL A 25 0.58 -4.79 2.73
N PHE A 26 -0.65 -4.64 3.20
CA PHE A 26 -1.01 -4.48 4.61
C PHE A 26 -1.56 -5.79 5.17
N GLU A 27 -0.92 -6.33 6.20
CA GLU A 27 -1.29 -7.59 6.83
C GLU A 27 -1.70 -7.33 8.29
N GLU A 28 -2.60 -8.17 8.81
CA GLU A 28 -2.94 -8.20 10.22
C GLU A 28 -2.64 -9.58 10.79
N SER A 29 -2.10 -9.61 12.00
CA SER A 29 -1.81 -10.81 12.75
C SER A 29 -2.25 -10.65 14.20
N THR A 30 -2.78 -11.71 14.78
CA THR A 30 -3.19 -11.71 16.20
C THR A 30 -2.04 -12.23 17.04
N HIS A 31 -1.53 -11.41 17.96
CA HIS A 31 -0.52 -11.85 18.92
C HIS A 31 -1.14 -12.79 19.96
N PRO A 32 -0.38 -13.74 20.56
CA PRO A 32 -0.92 -14.66 21.58
C PRO A 32 -1.59 -14.00 22.80
N ASN A 33 -1.37 -12.70 23.03
CA ASN A 33 -2.05 -11.93 24.06
C ASN A 33 -3.45 -11.42 23.63
N GLY A 34 -3.88 -11.74 22.40
CA GLY A 34 -5.15 -11.28 21.81
C GLY A 34 -5.10 -9.90 21.16
N GLN A 35 -3.95 -9.21 21.18
CA GLN A 35 -3.80 -7.89 20.55
C GLN A 35 -3.60 -8.02 19.03
N ARG A 36 -4.27 -7.14 18.29
CA ARG A 36 -4.14 -7.03 16.84
C ARG A 36 -2.83 -6.33 16.50
N LEU A 37 -1.94 -7.00 15.79
CA LEU A 37 -0.70 -6.44 15.26
C LEU A 37 -0.85 -6.24 13.76
N ILE A 38 -0.51 -5.03 13.32
CA ILE A 38 -0.63 -4.64 11.92
C ILE A 38 0.77 -4.45 11.35
N SER A 39 0.96 -4.86 10.11
CA SER A 39 2.20 -4.66 9.38
C SER A 39 1.94 -4.16 7.96
N ALA A 40 2.94 -3.49 7.40
CA ALA A 40 2.98 -3.10 6.00
C ALA A 40 4.29 -3.56 5.39
N ARG A 41 4.23 -4.32 4.29
CA ARG A 41 5.40 -4.84 3.59
C ARG A 41 5.50 -4.24 2.20
N ILE A 42 6.66 -3.64 1.90
CA ILE A 42 7.02 -3.14 0.57
C ILE A 42 7.84 -4.19 -0.14
N ILE A 43 7.29 -4.72 -1.23
CA ILE A 43 7.88 -5.76 -2.06
C ILE A 43 8.35 -5.11 -3.38
N PRO A 44 9.66 -4.91 -3.59
CA PRO A 44 10.17 -4.40 -4.85
C PRO A 44 10.19 -5.48 -5.93
N PHE A 45 10.22 -5.04 -7.19
CA PHE A 45 10.57 -5.92 -8.31
C PHE A 45 12.06 -6.33 -8.23
N ARG A 46 12.93 -5.38 -7.87
CA ARG A 46 14.35 -5.60 -7.59
C ARG A 46 14.82 -4.60 -6.53
N GLY A 47 15.43 -5.09 -5.46
CA GLY A 47 15.97 -4.23 -4.40
C GLY A 47 15.74 -4.82 -3.01
N SER A 48 15.95 -3.98 -2.00
CA SER A 48 15.77 -4.35 -0.59
C SER A 48 14.31 -4.32 -0.17
N TRP A 49 13.90 -5.28 0.65
CA TRP A 49 12.54 -5.33 1.20
C TRP A 49 12.45 -4.42 2.42
N VAL A 50 11.32 -3.73 2.58
CA VAL A 50 11.06 -2.89 3.75
C VAL A 50 9.77 -3.35 4.40
N GLU A 51 9.78 -3.52 5.72
CA GLU A 51 8.63 -3.99 6.48
C GLU A 51 8.43 -3.10 7.71
N PHE A 52 7.24 -2.51 7.81
CA PHE A 52 6.75 -1.78 8.96
C PHE A 52 5.92 -2.72 9.83
N THR A 53 6.14 -2.72 11.13
CA THR A 53 5.38 -3.55 12.07
C THR A 53 5.00 -2.73 13.29
N VAL A 54 3.75 -2.83 13.72
CA VAL A 54 3.29 -2.32 15.01
C VAL A 54 3.52 -3.40 16.07
N ASP A 55 4.18 -3.03 17.16
CA ASP A 55 4.40 -3.90 18.33
C ASP A 55 3.27 -3.78 19.36
N ILE A 56 3.25 -4.66 20.36
CA ILE A 56 2.26 -4.67 21.46
C ILE A 56 2.22 -3.37 22.28
N HIS A 57 3.29 -2.57 22.24
CA HIS A 57 3.40 -1.28 22.93
C HIS A 57 2.97 -0.09 22.05
N ASP A 58 2.29 -0.36 20.93
CA ASP A 58 1.90 0.64 19.93
C ASP A 58 3.11 1.47 19.45
N VAL A 59 4.20 0.77 19.12
CA VAL A 59 5.41 1.36 18.54
C VAL A 59 5.60 0.82 17.13
N ILE A 60 5.85 1.72 16.17
CA ILE A 60 6.11 1.36 14.78
C ILE A 60 7.60 1.11 14.59
N TYR A 61 7.94 -0.12 14.22
CA TYR A 61 9.29 -0.52 13.86
C TYR A 61 9.43 -0.74 12.35
N VAL A 62 10.64 -0.53 11.84
CA VAL A 62 11.05 -0.81 10.47
C VAL A 62 12.11 -1.89 10.44
N HIS A 63 11.99 -2.77 9.45
CA HIS A 63 12.96 -3.78 9.10
C HIS A 63 13.36 -3.60 7.64
N ILE A 64 14.66 -3.64 7.37
CA ILE A 64 15.21 -3.63 6.00
C ILE A 64 15.90 -4.98 5.77
N ASP A 65 15.49 -5.73 4.75
CA ASP A 65 16.05 -7.05 4.39
C ASP A 65 16.12 -8.05 5.57
N LYS A 66 15.13 -8.04 6.47
CA LYS A 66 15.08 -8.89 7.68
C LYS A 66 16.26 -8.66 8.66
N LYS A 67 16.90 -7.50 8.60
CA LYS A 67 17.89 -7.07 9.60
C LYS A 67 17.20 -6.62 10.90
N LYS A 68 18.00 -6.20 11.88
CA LYS A 68 17.52 -5.70 13.18
C LYS A 68 16.51 -4.55 13.00
N LYS A 69 15.46 -4.59 13.81
CA LYS A 69 14.38 -3.60 13.84
C LYS A 69 14.83 -2.29 14.47
N PHE A 70 14.35 -1.17 13.95
CA PHE A 70 14.57 0.17 14.51
C PHE A 70 13.31 1.03 14.37
N PRO A 71 13.12 2.08 15.19
CA PRO A 71 11.90 2.90 15.15
C PRO A 71 11.68 3.57 13.79
N ALA A 72 10.43 3.63 13.32
CA ALA A 72 10.10 4.25 12.04
C ALA A 72 10.43 5.74 11.96
N THR A 73 10.39 6.45 13.09
CA THR A 73 10.75 7.87 13.19
C THR A 73 12.23 8.09 12.87
N ALA A 74 13.12 7.17 13.26
CA ALA A 74 14.53 7.25 12.89
C ALA A 74 14.68 7.20 11.36
N LEU A 75 13.94 6.34 10.65
CA LEU A 75 13.95 6.33 9.19
C LEU A 75 13.50 7.68 8.61
N LEU A 76 12.44 8.28 9.14
CA LEU A 76 11.95 9.58 8.70
C LEU A 76 12.97 10.70 8.95
N ARG A 77 13.68 10.67 10.09
CA ARG A 77 14.79 11.60 10.35
C ARG A 77 15.90 11.48 9.32
N ALA A 78 16.27 10.25 8.96
CA ALA A 78 17.30 9.99 7.96
C ALA A 78 16.89 10.45 6.54
N PHE A 79 15.59 10.67 6.30
CA PHE A 79 15.10 11.28 5.05
C PHE A 79 15.08 12.81 5.07
N GLY A 80 15.48 13.45 6.16
CA GLY A 80 15.57 14.91 6.29
C GLY A 80 14.49 15.55 7.19
N TYR A 81 13.61 14.76 7.82
CA TYR A 81 12.67 15.24 8.84
C TYR A 81 13.36 15.24 10.20
N GLY A 82 14.34 16.12 10.38
CA GLY A 82 15.31 16.05 11.47
C GLY A 82 14.70 16.27 12.87
N SER A 83 13.72 17.17 12.99
CA SER A 83 13.12 17.53 14.28
C SER A 83 11.84 16.73 14.59
N ASN A 84 11.45 16.69 15.87
CA ASN A 84 10.20 16.04 16.26
C ASN A 84 8.98 16.75 15.66
N SER A 85 9.02 18.09 15.60
CA SER A 85 7.95 18.90 15.03
C SER A 85 7.75 18.61 13.55
N ASP A 86 8.84 18.47 12.77
CA ASP A 86 8.75 18.10 11.35
C ASP A 86 8.01 16.78 11.15
N ILE A 87 8.30 15.78 11.98
CA ILE A 87 7.65 14.46 11.92
C ILE A 87 6.18 14.57 12.32
N LEU A 88 5.85 15.32 13.38
CA LEU A 88 4.46 15.51 13.82
C LEU A 88 3.61 16.21 12.75
N ARG A 89 4.16 17.23 12.07
CA ARG A 89 3.48 17.92 10.96
C ARG A 89 3.13 17.00 9.79
N LEU A 90 3.83 15.87 9.61
CA LEU A 90 3.50 14.90 8.56
C LEU A 90 2.23 14.09 8.85
N PHE A 91 1.89 13.89 10.13
CA PHE A 91 0.83 12.97 10.55
C PHE A 91 -0.35 13.65 11.25
N PHE A 92 -0.16 14.86 11.77
CA PHE A 92 -1.18 15.60 12.49
C PHE A 92 -1.46 16.94 11.79
N ALA A 93 -2.73 17.38 11.85
CA ALA A 93 -3.15 18.70 11.41
C ALA A 93 -3.16 19.67 12.59
N VAL A 94 -3.06 20.98 12.33
CA VAL A 94 -3.02 21.99 13.39
C VAL A 94 -4.43 22.47 13.70
N ARG A 95 -4.83 22.39 14.98
CA ARG A 95 -6.13 22.85 15.48
C ARG A 95 -5.94 23.85 16.61
N ASP A 96 -6.80 24.87 16.66
CA ASP A 96 -6.88 25.78 17.80
C ASP A 96 -7.61 25.10 18.97
N LEU A 97 -6.93 24.93 20.10
CA LEU A 97 -7.50 24.45 21.35
C LEU A 97 -7.81 25.63 22.27
N ASP A 98 -9.08 25.74 22.68
CA ASP A 98 -9.53 26.77 23.62
C ASP A 98 -9.31 26.30 25.07
N LEU A 99 -8.43 26.98 25.80
CA LEU A 99 -8.08 26.64 27.18
C LEU A 99 -9.10 27.16 28.21
N THR A 100 -10.12 27.92 27.79
CA THR A 100 -11.09 28.57 28.69
C THR A 100 -12.35 27.75 28.94
N LYS A 101 -12.64 26.72 28.12
CA LYS A 101 -13.83 25.88 28.29
C LYS A 101 -13.86 25.19 29.65
N LYS A 102 -15.04 25.16 30.29
CA LYS A 102 -15.25 24.40 31.54
C LYS A 102 -15.13 22.91 31.24
N ARG A 103 -14.26 22.24 31.99
CA ARG A 103 -13.99 20.80 31.89
C ARG A 103 -15.06 20.05 32.67
N GLU A 104 -16.15 19.69 32.02
CA GLU A 104 -17.27 19.00 32.67
C GLU A 104 -17.22 17.48 32.47
N SER A 105 -16.57 16.97 31.42
CA SER A 105 -16.41 15.52 31.15
C SER A 105 -14.95 15.02 31.24
N ARG A 106 -14.74 13.74 31.60
CA ARG A 106 -13.41 13.08 31.55
C ARG A 106 -12.80 13.09 30.14
N THR A 107 -13.63 13.18 29.12
CA THR A 107 -13.24 13.26 27.71
C THR A 107 -12.60 14.61 27.39
N ASP A 108 -13.19 15.71 27.86
CA ASP A 108 -12.64 17.07 27.68
C ASP A 108 -11.30 17.23 28.41
N VAL A 109 -11.13 16.56 29.55
CA VAL A 109 -9.87 16.55 30.30
C VAL A 109 -8.77 15.83 29.52
N ARG A 110 -9.09 14.70 28.88
CA ARG A 110 -8.18 13.91 28.03
C ARG A 110 -7.86 14.56 26.68
N GLU A 111 -8.78 15.35 26.13
CA GLU A 111 -8.54 16.08 24.89
C GLU A 111 -7.56 17.24 25.12
N VAL A 112 -7.59 17.86 26.29
CA VAL A 112 -6.68 18.95 26.64
C VAL A 112 -5.36 18.43 27.19
N LEU A 113 -5.38 17.48 28.13
CA LEU A 113 -4.16 16.91 28.72
C LEU A 113 -3.64 15.78 27.84
N GLY A 114 -2.47 15.98 27.23
CA GLY A 114 -1.87 15.04 26.26
C GLY A 114 -1.85 15.52 24.80
N ALA A 115 -2.45 16.70 24.54
CA ALA A 115 -2.31 17.39 23.26
C ALA A 115 -0.87 17.87 23.08
N ILE A 116 -0.36 17.79 21.85
CA ILE A 116 1.00 18.25 21.53
C ILE A 116 0.92 19.66 20.97
N ILE A 117 1.74 20.57 21.49
CA ILE A 117 1.75 21.96 21.08
C ILE A 117 2.40 22.08 19.69
N ALA A 118 1.74 22.84 18.79
CA ALA A 118 2.13 22.99 17.39
C ALA A 118 2.85 24.33 17.08
N GLU A 119 3.13 25.15 18.10
CA GLU A 119 3.85 26.42 17.97
C GLU A 119 4.79 26.64 19.15
N ASP A 120 5.91 27.32 18.92
CA ASP A 120 6.76 27.80 20.02
C ASP A 120 6.03 28.91 20.78
N ILE A 121 5.83 28.71 22.09
CA ILE A 121 5.21 29.72 22.96
C ILE A 121 6.30 30.29 23.85
N GLU A 122 6.70 31.52 23.55
CA GLU A 122 7.56 32.32 24.42
C GLU A 122 6.73 32.88 25.57
N LEU A 123 6.95 32.33 26.76
CA LEU A 123 6.35 32.85 27.98
C LEU A 123 7.30 33.91 28.57
N PRO A 124 6.87 35.19 28.71
CA PRO A 124 7.65 36.14 29.48
C PRO A 124 7.82 35.60 30.90
N GLY A 125 9.06 35.58 31.41
CA GLY A 125 9.34 35.20 32.79
C GLY A 125 8.53 36.05 33.77
N GLU A 126 8.14 35.47 34.92
CA GLU A 126 7.46 36.23 35.97
C GLU A 126 8.39 37.35 36.45
N ALA A 127 8.10 38.60 36.08
CA ALA A 127 8.77 39.76 36.66
C ALA A 127 8.41 39.80 38.16
N THR A 128 9.38 39.50 39.02
CA THR A 128 9.23 39.76 40.46
C THR A 128 9.01 41.26 40.63
N ALA A 129 7.94 41.66 41.32
CA ALA A 129 7.67 43.06 41.66
C ALA A 129 8.91 43.73 42.26
N ASP A 130 9.17 44.98 41.90
CA ASP A 130 10.37 45.75 42.31
C ASP A 130 10.53 45.89 43.84
N ASP A 131 9.50 45.55 44.63
CA ASP A 131 9.48 45.59 46.10
C ASP A 131 9.85 44.28 46.81
N ALA A 132 10.25 43.21 46.10
CA ALA A 132 10.70 41.98 46.74
C ALA A 132 12.14 42.12 47.33
N PRO A 133 12.39 41.75 48.60
CA PRO A 133 13.68 41.95 49.25
C PRO A 133 14.82 41.21 48.52
N LYS A 134 15.96 41.89 48.29
CA LYS A 134 17.14 41.33 47.61
C LYS A 134 17.56 39.99 48.25
N ALA A 135 17.49 38.92 47.46
CA ALA A 135 17.87 37.57 47.86
C ALA A 135 19.35 37.50 48.28
N ARG A 136 19.62 37.12 49.54
CA ARG A 136 20.96 37.12 50.16
C ARG A 136 21.81 35.87 49.86
N THR A 137 21.26 34.83 49.25
CA THR A 137 21.91 33.51 49.05
C THR A 137 22.11 33.17 47.57
N LYS A 138 23.24 32.52 47.24
CA LYS A 138 23.61 32.08 45.87
C LYS A 138 22.55 31.18 45.21
N LYS A 139 21.85 30.38 46.01
CA LYS A 139 20.73 29.52 45.58
C LYS A 139 19.50 30.33 45.16
N ALA A 140 19.15 31.36 45.93
CA ALA A 140 18.02 32.24 45.63
C ALA A 140 18.28 33.17 44.44
N ARG A 141 19.55 33.52 44.16
CA ARG A 141 19.95 34.20 42.91
C ARG A 141 19.79 33.30 41.68
N ALA A 142 20.18 32.03 41.79
CA ALA A 142 19.98 31.05 40.71
C ALA A 142 18.50 30.69 40.48
N GLU A 143 17.68 30.69 41.53
CA GLU A 143 16.22 30.55 41.43
C GLU A 143 15.57 31.78 40.78
N ARG A 144 16.07 32.99 41.07
CA ARG A 144 15.64 34.23 40.43
C ARG A 144 16.07 34.31 38.95
N GLU A 145 17.31 33.96 38.62
CA GLU A 145 17.78 33.86 37.22
C GLU A 145 17.02 32.78 36.43
N ARG A 146 16.55 31.70 37.09
CA ARG A 146 15.64 30.70 36.48
C ARG A 146 14.22 31.22 36.26
N ALA A 147 13.74 32.14 37.10
CA ALA A 147 12.43 32.78 36.97
C ALA A 147 12.42 33.92 35.94
N GLU A 148 13.55 34.61 35.75
CA GLU A 148 13.76 35.67 34.75
C GLU A 148 14.02 35.14 33.33
N ASN A 149 14.37 33.85 33.16
CA ASN A 149 14.54 33.25 31.84
C ASN A 149 13.20 33.08 31.11
N ILE A 150 13.18 33.43 29.82
CA ILE A 150 12.07 33.11 28.90
C ILE A 150 11.83 31.60 28.96
N LEU A 151 10.67 31.21 29.47
CA LEU A 151 10.25 29.81 29.56
C LEU A 151 9.66 29.44 28.21
N LEU A 152 10.49 28.89 27.34
CA LEU A 152 10.08 28.44 26.02
C LEU A 152 9.35 27.09 26.15
N VAL A 153 8.05 27.08 25.88
CA VAL A 153 7.36 25.82 25.58
C VAL A 153 7.60 25.57 24.09
N ARG A 154 8.30 24.48 23.76
CA ARG A 154 8.72 24.20 22.38
C ARG A 154 7.62 23.49 21.62
N GLU A 155 7.58 23.74 20.32
CA GLU A 155 6.79 22.94 19.39
C GLU A 155 7.15 21.45 19.54
N GLY A 156 6.14 20.61 19.76
CA GLY A 156 6.31 19.18 20.03
C GLY A 156 6.24 18.78 21.51
N ASP A 157 6.16 19.74 22.44
CA ASP A 157 5.96 19.46 23.87
C ASP A 157 4.51 19.04 24.17
N GLU A 158 4.34 18.10 25.10
CA GLU A 158 3.03 17.64 25.57
C GLU A 158 2.42 18.63 26.56
N LEU A 159 1.12 18.90 26.43
CA LEU A 159 0.36 19.72 27.36
C LEU A 159 0.10 18.96 28.67
N THR A 160 1.12 18.88 29.51
CA THR A 160 1.00 18.35 30.88
C THR A 160 0.20 19.29 31.77
N GLU A 161 -0.27 18.81 32.93
CA GLU A 161 -0.99 19.67 33.89
C GLU A 161 -0.16 20.89 34.32
N GLU A 162 1.16 20.74 34.44
CA GLU A 162 2.08 21.83 34.77
C GLU A 162 2.14 22.89 33.66
N VAL A 163 2.27 22.46 32.40
CA VAL A 163 2.32 23.36 31.23
C VAL A 163 0.96 24.04 31.06
N HIS A 164 -0.15 23.32 31.18
CA HIS A 164 -1.50 23.87 31.10
C HIS A 164 -1.75 24.95 32.16
N ASN A 165 -1.42 24.66 33.43
CA ASN A 165 -1.57 25.62 34.53
C ASN A 165 -0.69 26.86 34.32
N ARG A 166 0.51 26.70 33.75
CA ARG A 166 1.41 27.80 33.41
C ARG A 166 0.83 28.69 32.32
N LEU A 167 0.30 28.12 31.24
CA LEU A 167 -0.35 28.84 30.14
C LEU A 167 -1.58 29.64 30.62
N ARG A 168 -2.37 29.06 31.53
CA ARG A 168 -3.50 29.76 32.17
C ARG A 168 -3.06 30.93 33.05
N ARG A 169 -1.98 30.78 33.83
CA ARG A 169 -1.45 31.88 34.67
C ARG A 169 -1.04 33.09 33.84
N GLN A 170 -0.55 32.86 32.62
CA GLN A 170 -0.15 33.92 31.69
C GLN A 170 -1.27 34.40 30.76
N ASN A 171 -2.52 34.03 31.06
CA ASN A 171 -3.72 34.51 30.37
C ASN A 171 -3.80 34.14 28.87
N ILE A 172 -3.11 33.08 28.44
CA ILE A 172 -3.21 32.54 27.07
C ILE A 172 -4.53 31.77 26.96
N LYS A 173 -5.41 32.22 26.05
CA LYS A 173 -6.77 31.69 25.89
C LYS A 173 -6.86 30.57 24.86
N ARG A 174 -6.01 30.59 23.84
CA ARG A 174 -5.99 29.61 22.74
C ARG A 174 -4.55 29.17 22.49
N VAL A 175 -4.37 27.90 22.18
CA VAL A 175 -3.06 27.32 21.82
C VAL A 175 -3.26 26.42 20.61
N LYS A 176 -2.35 26.50 19.64
CA LYS A 176 -2.33 25.57 18.51
C LYS A 176 -1.79 24.21 18.94
N VAL A 177 -2.54 23.15 18.64
CA VAL A 177 -2.17 21.77 18.95
C VAL A 177 -2.24 20.90 17.70
N PHE A 178 -1.40 19.86 17.67
CA PHE A 178 -1.48 18.80 16.69
C PHE A 178 -2.66 17.87 17.00
N ALA A 179 -3.59 17.76 16.06
CA ALA A 179 -4.78 16.93 16.15
C ALA A 179 -4.84 15.95 14.97
N SER A 180 -5.29 14.72 15.23
CA SER A 180 -5.50 13.73 14.17
C SER A 180 -6.68 14.15 13.27
N TYR A 181 -6.55 13.85 11.99
CA TYR A 181 -7.60 14.05 10.99
C TYR A 181 -7.92 12.74 10.26
N MET A 182 -9.07 12.67 9.61
CA MET A 182 -9.51 11.51 8.83
C MET A 182 -10.11 11.94 7.49
N ALA A 183 -9.89 11.14 6.45
CA ALA A 183 -10.61 11.28 5.19
C ALA A 183 -12.04 10.76 5.33
N VAL A 184 -13.01 11.47 4.76
CA VAL A 184 -14.40 11.06 4.76
C VAL A 184 -15.02 11.31 3.41
N ASP A 185 -15.84 10.36 2.94
CA ASP A 185 -16.65 10.52 1.75
C ASP A 185 -17.80 11.50 2.01
N LEU A 186 -17.95 12.47 1.12
CA LEU A 186 -18.99 13.47 1.20
C LEU A 186 -20.41 12.88 1.05
N ARG A 187 -20.56 11.73 0.38
CA ARG A 187 -21.86 11.04 0.23
C ARG A 187 -22.31 10.45 1.55
N ASP A 188 -21.42 9.74 2.24
CA ASP A 188 -21.69 9.12 3.54
C ASP A 188 -22.01 10.19 4.60
N GLU A 189 -21.29 11.31 4.59
CA GLU A 189 -21.60 12.44 5.48
C GLU A 189 -22.96 13.07 5.16
N GLN A 190 -23.26 13.27 3.88
CA GLN A 190 -24.54 13.86 3.48
C GLN A 190 -25.71 12.97 3.90
N GLU A 191 -25.61 11.65 3.70
CA GLU A 191 -26.64 10.71 4.16
C GLU A 191 -26.73 10.64 5.69
N ALA A 192 -25.61 10.65 6.41
CA ALA A 192 -25.61 10.66 7.88
C ALA A 192 -26.25 11.93 8.46
N ILE A 193 -26.09 13.06 7.78
CA ILE A 193 -26.75 14.34 8.11
C ILE A 193 -28.25 14.24 7.80
N GLU A 194 -28.63 13.73 6.63
CA GLU A 194 -30.02 13.58 6.20
C GLU A 194 -30.81 12.59 7.08
N ARG A 195 -30.16 11.53 7.58
CA ARG A 195 -30.73 10.56 8.53
C ARG A 195 -30.78 11.06 9.99
N GLY A 196 -30.17 12.21 10.29
CA GLY A 196 -30.13 12.78 11.63
C GLY A 196 -29.24 12.02 12.63
N GLU A 197 -28.36 11.14 12.15
CA GLU A 197 -27.50 10.28 12.97
C GLU A 197 -26.35 11.05 13.64
N ARG A 198 -26.05 12.28 13.19
CA ARG A 198 -24.90 13.07 13.66
C ARG A 198 -25.29 14.50 14.07
N PRO A 199 -25.35 14.80 15.39
CA PRO A 199 -25.71 16.13 15.89
C PRO A 199 -24.57 17.17 15.81
N VAL A 200 -23.31 16.73 15.64
CA VAL A 200 -22.14 17.63 15.57
C VAL A 200 -21.53 17.59 14.16
N ARG A 201 -21.48 18.74 13.50
CA ARG A 201 -20.84 18.88 12.18
C ARG A 201 -19.32 18.78 12.31
N ARG A 202 -18.70 18.01 11.41
CA ARG A 202 -17.24 17.86 11.37
C ARG A 202 -16.57 19.11 10.81
N ILE A 203 -15.35 19.35 11.27
CA ILE A 203 -14.54 20.52 10.92
C ILE A 203 -13.46 20.08 9.95
N LEU A 204 -13.23 20.83 8.88
CA LEU A 204 -12.16 20.57 7.91
C LEU A 204 -10.78 20.69 8.56
N ALA A 205 -9.91 19.71 8.31
CA ALA A 205 -8.56 19.65 8.84
C ALA A 205 -7.49 20.14 7.86
N VAL A 206 -7.80 20.12 6.56
CA VAL A 206 -6.91 20.54 5.48
C VAL A 206 -7.73 21.39 4.50
N ASP A 207 -7.08 22.38 3.88
CA ASP A 207 -7.68 23.21 2.84
C ASP A 207 -8.14 22.32 1.67
N VAL A 208 -9.34 22.58 1.17
CA VAL A 208 -9.90 21.90 0.00
C VAL A 208 -9.61 22.77 -1.22
N VAL A 209 -8.76 22.26 -2.11
CA VAL A 209 -8.30 22.96 -3.31
C VAL A 209 -8.90 22.29 -4.54
N ASP A 210 -9.39 23.08 -5.50
CA ASP A 210 -9.86 22.61 -6.80
C ASP A 210 -8.69 22.15 -7.71
N GLY A 211 -9.00 21.46 -8.81
CA GLY A 211 -8.05 21.07 -9.84
C GLY A 211 -7.26 22.25 -10.45
N ASP A 212 -7.82 23.46 -10.40
CA ASP A 212 -7.19 24.71 -10.86
C ASP A 212 -6.35 25.42 -9.79
N GLY A 213 -6.27 24.88 -8.56
CA GLY A 213 -5.49 25.45 -7.48
C GLY A 213 -6.21 26.50 -6.63
N GLU A 214 -7.50 26.75 -6.87
CA GLU A 214 -8.32 27.65 -6.04
C GLU A 214 -8.78 26.97 -4.75
N VAL A 215 -8.63 27.65 -3.60
CA VAL A 215 -9.07 27.16 -2.29
C VAL A 215 -10.60 27.32 -2.18
N ILE A 216 -11.34 26.22 -2.21
CA ILE A 216 -12.80 26.17 -2.09
C ILE A 216 -13.23 26.34 -0.62
N ALA A 217 -12.45 25.76 0.29
CA ALA A 217 -12.72 25.79 1.73
C ALA A 217 -11.42 25.76 2.54
N GLU A 218 -11.38 26.56 3.61
CA GLU A 218 -10.22 26.70 4.50
C GLU A 218 -10.27 25.76 5.71
N VAL A 219 -9.11 25.42 6.28
CA VAL A 219 -8.96 24.70 7.55
C VAL A 219 -9.81 25.37 8.64
N GLY A 220 -10.54 24.56 9.41
CA GLY A 220 -11.34 25.05 10.54
C GLY A 220 -12.80 25.37 10.18
N GLN A 221 -13.20 25.32 8.91
CA GLN A 221 -14.60 25.47 8.52
C GLN A 221 -15.43 24.20 8.78
N ALA A 222 -16.67 24.36 9.25
CA ALA A 222 -17.59 23.25 9.44
C ALA A 222 -18.20 22.80 8.11
N LEU A 223 -18.30 21.49 7.89
CA LEU A 223 -18.99 20.90 6.73
C LEU A 223 -20.48 21.24 6.79
N SER A 224 -20.87 22.23 5.97
CA SER A 224 -22.26 22.62 5.74
C SER A 224 -22.75 22.08 4.40
N ASP A 225 -24.05 21.88 4.24
CA ASP A 225 -24.65 21.34 3.01
C ASP A 225 -24.29 22.18 1.77
N THR A 226 -24.15 23.49 1.95
CA THR A 226 -23.68 24.41 0.90
C THR A 226 -22.25 24.13 0.47
N LEU A 227 -21.38 23.78 1.42
CA LEU A 227 -19.98 23.50 1.18
C LEU A 227 -19.80 22.11 0.56
N ILE A 228 -20.54 21.10 1.05
CA ILE A 228 -20.60 19.77 0.44
C ILE A 228 -21.02 19.85 -1.03
N LYS A 229 -22.07 20.63 -1.34
CA LYS A 229 -22.52 20.83 -2.74
C LYS A 229 -21.48 21.54 -3.60
N LYS A 230 -20.73 22.51 -3.05
CA LYS A 230 -19.64 23.18 -3.77
C LYS A 230 -18.48 22.22 -4.07
N VAL A 231 -18.04 21.47 -3.06
CA VAL A 231 -16.94 20.51 -3.19
C VAL A 231 -17.30 19.39 -4.17
N ARG A 232 -18.56 18.90 -4.16
CA ARG A 232 -19.04 17.91 -5.15
C ARG A 232 -19.09 18.44 -6.59
N ARG A 233 -19.28 19.76 -6.79
CA ARG A 233 -19.22 20.36 -8.14
C ARG A 233 -17.79 20.41 -8.69
N ALA A 234 -16.79 20.43 -7.81
CA ALA A 234 -15.37 20.34 -8.15
C ALA A 234 -14.89 18.89 -8.31
N GLU A 235 -15.80 17.91 -8.43
CA GLU A 235 -15.51 16.47 -8.57
C GLU A 235 -14.73 15.83 -7.40
N ILE A 236 -14.55 16.55 -6.29
CA ILE A 236 -13.91 16.01 -5.10
C ILE A 236 -14.93 15.18 -4.31
N THR A 237 -14.60 13.91 -4.08
CA THR A 237 -15.46 12.95 -3.35
C THR A 237 -15.07 12.79 -1.88
N LYS A 238 -13.79 12.99 -1.54
CA LYS A 238 -13.23 12.77 -0.19
C LYS A 238 -12.62 14.06 0.36
N VAL A 239 -12.90 14.37 1.62
CA VAL A 239 -12.34 15.53 2.34
C VAL A 239 -11.73 15.12 3.68
N TYR A 240 -10.71 15.85 4.14
CA TYR A 240 -10.07 15.61 5.42
C TYR A 240 -10.71 16.44 6.53
N VAL A 241 -11.17 15.77 7.59
CA VAL A 241 -11.85 16.38 8.74
C VAL A 241 -11.19 15.99 10.04
N PHE A 242 -11.25 16.87 11.04
CA PHE A 242 -10.79 16.54 12.38
C PHE A 242 -11.64 15.42 12.99
N VAL A 243 -10.97 14.50 13.70
CA VAL A 243 -11.66 13.46 14.45
C VAL A 243 -12.41 14.11 15.62
N SER A 244 -13.70 13.79 15.78
CA SER A 244 -14.50 14.29 16.90
C SER A 244 -13.95 13.81 18.24
N SER A 245 -13.94 14.72 19.21
CA SER A 245 -13.54 14.53 20.61
C SER A 245 -14.21 13.29 21.23
N GLY A 246 -13.44 12.22 21.50
CA GLY A 246 -13.95 10.99 22.10
C GLY A 246 -13.22 9.70 21.71
N ARG A 247 -12.56 9.67 20.54
CA ARG A 247 -11.57 8.63 20.21
C ARG A 247 -10.19 9.14 20.59
N ALA A 248 -9.40 8.29 21.25
CA ALA A 248 -8.02 8.65 21.62
C ALA A 248 -7.27 9.05 20.35
N GLU A 249 -6.58 10.19 20.37
CA GLU A 249 -5.61 10.51 19.32
C GLU A 249 -4.64 9.35 19.18
N SER A 250 -4.25 9.02 17.95
CA SER A 250 -3.38 7.87 17.74
C SER A 250 -2.04 8.09 18.44
N THR A 251 -1.77 7.28 19.46
CA THR A 251 -0.56 7.34 20.28
C THR A 251 0.65 6.72 19.58
N LEU A 252 0.44 6.04 18.44
CA LEU A 252 1.48 5.32 17.69
C LEU A 252 2.72 6.17 17.41
N ILE A 253 2.55 7.34 16.79
CA ILE A 253 3.67 8.22 16.45
C ILE A 253 4.32 8.77 17.72
N LYS A 254 3.53 9.09 18.75
CA LYS A 254 4.02 9.62 20.04
C LYS A 254 4.89 8.58 20.76
N ASN A 255 4.40 7.36 20.89
CA ASN A 255 5.12 6.23 21.49
C ASN A 255 6.37 5.87 20.69
N THR A 256 6.30 5.95 19.35
CA THR A 256 7.45 5.70 18.49
C THR A 256 8.54 6.76 18.68
N LEU A 257 8.18 8.06 18.74
CA LEU A 257 9.12 9.14 19.05
C LEU A 257 9.73 8.99 20.44
N ALA A 258 8.95 8.58 21.45
CA ALA A 258 9.45 8.37 22.81
C ALA A 258 10.44 7.19 22.91
N LYS A 259 10.33 6.20 22.01
CA LYS A 259 11.24 5.05 21.94
C LYS A 259 12.43 5.26 21.00
N ASP A 260 12.39 6.31 20.19
CA ASP A 260 13.45 6.69 19.27
C ASP A 260 14.67 7.21 20.04
N PRO A 261 15.83 6.54 19.96
CA PRO A 261 17.05 7.03 20.61
C PRO A 261 17.68 8.21 19.86
N THR A 262 17.18 8.57 18.66
CA THR A 262 17.79 9.58 17.80
C THR A 262 17.07 10.92 17.87
N HIS A 263 17.84 12.00 17.88
CA HIS A 263 17.31 13.37 17.96
C HIS A 263 17.68 14.25 16.76
N SER A 264 18.55 13.76 15.87
CA SER A 264 18.99 14.50 14.68
C SER A 264 19.13 13.59 13.46
N GLU A 265 19.08 14.20 12.27
CA GLU A 265 19.31 13.50 10.99
C GLU A 265 20.67 12.78 10.98
N LYS A 266 21.73 13.44 11.48
CA LYS A 266 23.09 12.89 11.49
C LYS A 266 23.21 11.63 12.35
N GLU A 267 22.62 11.67 13.54
CA GLU A 267 22.62 10.55 14.47
C GLU A 267 21.84 9.36 13.91
N SER A 268 20.66 9.62 13.33
CA SER A 268 19.86 8.59 12.69
C SER A 268 20.57 7.93 11.50
N LEU A 269 21.19 8.73 10.61
CA LEU A 269 21.98 8.20 9.50
C LEU A 269 23.10 7.28 9.98
N GLY A 270 23.80 7.68 11.04
CA GLY A 270 24.85 6.87 11.66
C GLY A 270 24.33 5.55 12.23
N GLN A 271 23.19 5.58 12.94
CA GLN A 271 22.58 4.39 13.51
C GLN A 271 22.09 3.43 12.43
N ILE A 272 21.37 3.91 11.42
CA ILE A 272 20.87 3.09 10.31
C ILE A 272 22.05 2.49 9.52
N TYR A 273 23.10 3.27 9.27
CA TYR A 273 24.29 2.75 8.59
C TYR A 273 24.97 1.64 9.39
N SER A 274 25.13 1.81 10.70
CA SER A 274 25.70 0.79 11.59
C SER A 274 24.87 -0.51 11.61
N LEU A 275 23.53 -0.40 11.56
CA LEU A 275 22.63 -1.54 11.47
C LEU A 275 22.74 -2.26 10.11
N LEU A 276 22.94 -1.52 9.03
CA LEU A 276 23.10 -2.07 7.69
C LEU A 276 24.47 -2.71 7.48
N ARG A 277 25.53 -2.14 8.07
CA ARG A 277 26.93 -2.58 7.97
C ARG A 277 27.59 -2.53 9.34
N PRO A 278 27.58 -3.64 10.09
CA PRO A 278 28.26 -3.72 11.37
C PRO A 278 29.78 -3.62 11.16
N GLY A 279 30.42 -2.57 11.71
CA GLY A 279 31.89 -2.48 11.80
C GLY A 279 32.53 -1.18 11.31
N ASP A 280 31.93 -0.49 10.34
CA ASP A 280 32.50 0.75 9.80
C ASP A 280 32.02 1.97 10.62
N ALA A 281 32.95 2.84 11.03
CA ALA A 281 32.61 4.13 11.62
C ALA A 281 31.96 5.02 10.53
N PRO A 282 30.70 5.45 10.69
CA PRO A 282 29.99 6.15 9.64
C PRO A 282 30.49 7.59 9.50
N ASP A 283 30.95 7.94 8.30
CA ASP A 283 30.90 9.32 7.86
C ASP A 283 29.46 9.68 7.41
N VAL A 284 28.99 10.88 7.74
CA VAL A 284 27.60 11.31 7.52
C VAL A 284 27.25 11.29 6.04
N GLU A 285 28.17 11.73 5.18
CA GLU A 285 27.94 11.79 3.74
C GLU A 285 27.88 10.39 3.13
N THR A 286 28.78 9.50 3.58
CA THR A 286 28.78 8.10 3.17
C THR A 286 27.49 7.38 3.60
N ALA A 287 27.01 7.63 4.82
CA ALA A 287 25.76 7.07 5.32
C ALA A 287 24.55 7.55 4.51
N LYS A 288 24.49 8.84 4.19
CA LYS A 288 23.44 9.43 3.34
C LYS A 288 23.44 8.81 1.94
N GLN A 289 24.60 8.76 1.29
CA GLN A 289 24.73 8.13 -0.03
C GLN A 289 24.38 6.63 -0.01
N ALA A 290 24.68 5.92 1.08
CA ALA A 290 24.31 4.52 1.23
C ALA A 290 22.78 4.34 1.29
N LEU A 291 22.09 5.19 2.05
CA LEU A 291 20.63 5.18 2.14
C LEU A 291 19.98 5.58 0.80
N GLU A 292 20.53 6.60 0.13
CA GLU A 292 20.07 7.00 -1.21
C GLU A 292 20.24 5.89 -2.24
N ARG A 293 21.35 5.17 -2.19
CA ARG A 293 21.58 4.01 -3.05
C ARG A 293 20.66 2.83 -2.75
N LEU A 294 20.13 2.73 -1.53
CA LEU A 294 19.24 1.63 -1.15
C LEU A 294 17.83 1.80 -1.71
N PHE A 295 17.23 3.00 -1.61
CA PHE A 295 15.82 3.21 -1.97
C PHE A 295 15.60 4.12 -3.18
N PHE A 296 16.50 5.08 -3.40
CA PHE A 296 16.29 6.17 -4.36
C PHE A 296 17.10 6.01 -5.66
N SER A 297 17.92 4.96 -5.78
CA SER A 297 18.75 4.72 -6.97
C SER A 297 18.12 3.71 -7.93
N PRO A 298 17.77 4.12 -9.17
CA PRO A 298 17.19 3.20 -10.18
C PRO A 298 18.10 2.01 -10.55
N LYS A 299 19.41 2.14 -10.30
CA LYS A 299 20.38 1.06 -10.57
C LYS A 299 20.26 -0.09 -9.57
N ARG A 300 19.78 0.17 -8.35
CA ARG A 300 19.74 -0.77 -7.22
C ARG A 300 18.32 -1.13 -6.82
N TYR A 301 17.40 -0.18 -6.91
CA TYR A 301 16.01 -0.32 -6.52
C TYR A 301 15.08 -0.09 -7.71
N ASP A 302 14.08 -0.94 -7.83
CA ASP A 302 13.07 -0.88 -8.88
C ASP A 302 11.77 -1.55 -8.38
N LEU A 303 10.69 -0.79 -8.33
CA LEU A 303 9.33 -1.28 -8.10
C LEU A 303 8.72 -1.87 -9.37
N GLY A 304 9.28 -1.53 -10.53
CA GLY A 304 8.63 -1.69 -11.82
C GLY A 304 7.37 -0.81 -11.96
N ARG A 305 6.80 -0.78 -13.17
CA ARG A 305 5.54 -0.07 -13.45
C ARG A 305 4.39 -0.61 -12.60
N VAL A 306 4.40 -1.92 -12.33
CA VAL A 306 3.38 -2.62 -11.54
C VAL A 306 3.43 -2.19 -10.08
N GLY A 307 4.60 -2.17 -9.45
CA GLY A 307 4.72 -1.78 -8.05
C GLY A 307 4.31 -0.34 -7.82
N ARG A 308 4.69 0.56 -8.73
CA ARG A 308 4.24 1.96 -8.70
C ARG A 308 2.73 2.08 -8.86
N TYR A 309 2.12 1.38 -9.82
CA TYR A 309 0.67 1.34 -10.00
C TYR A 309 -0.06 0.88 -8.74
N LYS A 310 0.40 -0.20 -8.10
CA LYS A 310 -0.21 -0.72 -6.86
C LYS A 310 -0.09 0.24 -5.68
N ILE A 311 1.08 0.85 -5.48
CA ILE A 311 1.28 1.84 -4.40
C ILE A 311 0.35 3.03 -4.63
N ASN A 312 0.28 3.54 -5.85
CA ASN A 312 -0.58 4.66 -6.19
C ASN A 312 -2.07 4.33 -5.99
N GLN A 313 -2.52 3.17 -6.47
CA GLN A 313 -3.90 2.71 -6.30
C GLN A 313 -4.25 2.54 -4.81
N ARG A 314 -3.34 1.94 -4.02
CA ARG A 314 -3.60 1.64 -2.62
C ARG A 314 -3.57 2.87 -1.72
N LEU A 315 -2.64 3.78 -1.95
CA LEU A 315 -2.42 4.97 -1.12
C LEU A 315 -3.06 6.24 -1.69
N GLY A 316 -3.68 6.18 -2.88
CA GLY A 316 -4.26 7.34 -3.55
C GLY A 316 -3.24 8.37 -4.03
N LEU A 317 -2.03 7.93 -4.40
CA LEU A 317 -0.95 8.82 -4.86
C LEU A 317 -0.99 9.03 -6.37
N ASN A 318 -0.69 10.25 -6.82
CA ASN A 318 -0.70 10.64 -8.25
C ASN A 318 0.70 10.64 -8.90
N THR A 319 1.64 9.84 -8.37
CA THR A 319 3.01 9.77 -8.88
C THR A 319 3.05 9.12 -10.28
N PRO A 320 3.82 9.64 -11.26
CA PRO A 320 3.86 9.06 -12.60
C PRO A 320 4.29 7.59 -12.61
N ALA A 321 3.66 6.77 -13.47
CA ALA A 321 3.93 5.33 -13.59
C ALA A 321 5.38 5.00 -14.00
N ASN A 322 6.10 5.95 -14.60
CA ASN A 322 7.50 5.81 -15.00
C ASN A 322 8.47 5.99 -13.82
N HIS A 323 8.01 6.51 -12.69
CA HIS A 323 8.84 6.69 -11.50
C HIS A 323 8.89 5.40 -10.68
N THR A 324 9.87 4.54 -10.97
CA THR A 324 9.93 3.19 -10.39
C THR A 324 10.76 3.06 -9.12
N VAL A 325 11.38 4.12 -8.62
CA VAL A 325 12.02 4.14 -7.28
C VAL A 325 11.02 4.61 -6.23
N LEU A 326 11.25 4.29 -4.96
CA LEU A 326 10.43 4.82 -3.87
C LEU A 326 10.67 6.33 -3.69
N THR A 327 9.68 7.04 -3.20
CA THR A 327 9.79 8.45 -2.79
C THR A 327 9.65 8.57 -1.28
N LYS A 328 10.08 9.71 -0.72
CA LYS A 328 9.87 9.98 0.71
C LYS A 328 8.39 10.04 1.06
N GLU A 329 7.57 10.56 0.16
CA GLU A 329 6.11 10.64 0.29
C GLU A 329 5.47 9.25 0.37
N ASP A 330 5.97 8.26 -0.39
CA ASP A 330 5.48 6.89 -0.29
C ASP A 330 5.62 6.34 1.13
N PHE A 331 6.78 6.55 1.78
CA PHE A 331 6.99 6.09 3.15
C PHE A 331 6.04 6.79 4.15
N VAL A 332 5.84 8.10 4.00
CA VAL A 332 4.91 8.85 4.86
C VAL A 332 3.48 8.36 4.67
N ALA A 333 3.05 8.14 3.43
CA ALA A 333 1.72 7.64 3.11
C ALA A 333 1.49 6.22 3.65
N ILE A 334 2.49 5.34 3.58
CA ILE A 334 2.42 3.98 4.15
C ILE A 334 2.27 4.04 5.67
N VAL A 335 3.08 4.85 6.36
CA VAL A 335 2.98 5.01 7.81
C VAL A 335 1.63 5.63 8.20
N ARG A 336 1.12 6.58 7.40
CA ARG A 336 -0.20 7.18 7.61
C ARG A 336 -1.31 6.15 7.51
N TYR A 337 -1.30 5.32 6.47
CA TYR A 337 -2.31 4.27 6.30
C TYR A 337 -2.19 3.19 7.40
N LEU A 338 -0.97 2.86 7.85
CA LEU A 338 -0.75 1.96 8.99
C LEU A 338 -1.40 2.50 10.28
N VAL A 339 -1.29 3.82 10.52
CA VAL A 339 -1.95 4.50 11.64
C VAL A 339 -3.47 4.42 11.48
N GLU A 340 -4.01 4.68 10.29
CA GLU A 340 -5.46 4.55 10.05
C GLU A 340 -5.96 3.12 10.30
N LEU A 341 -5.22 2.12 9.84
CA LEU A 341 -5.57 0.70 9.99
C LEU A 341 -5.58 0.28 11.47
N HIS A 342 -4.63 0.77 12.28
CA HIS A 342 -4.59 0.52 13.72
C HIS A 342 -5.77 1.13 14.46
N GLU A 343 -6.25 2.28 14.00
CA GLU A 343 -7.46 2.93 14.51
C GLU A 343 -8.76 2.23 14.04
N GLY A 344 -8.64 1.10 13.33
CA GLY A 344 -9.75 0.34 12.77
C GLY A 344 -10.42 1.02 11.57
N ARG A 345 -9.71 1.92 10.88
CA ARG A 345 -10.18 2.60 9.66
C ARG A 345 -9.43 2.02 8.45
N GLY A 346 -10.18 1.59 7.45
CA GLY A 346 -9.62 0.87 6.31
C GLY A 346 -9.69 -0.65 6.50
N HIS A 347 -9.14 -1.37 5.52
CA HIS A 347 -9.12 -2.82 5.47
C HIS A 347 -7.70 -3.31 5.21
N VAL A 348 -7.43 -4.54 5.64
CA VAL A 348 -6.20 -5.28 5.32
C VAL A 348 -6.25 -5.83 3.90
N ASP A 349 -5.09 -6.13 3.33
CA ASP A 349 -5.04 -6.74 2.00
C ASP A 349 -5.17 -8.26 2.12
N ASP A 350 -6.07 -8.84 1.33
CA ASP A 350 -6.15 -10.29 1.17
C ASP A 350 -5.04 -10.76 0.21
N ILE A 351 -4.16 -11.64 0.72
CA ILE A 351 -3.01 -12.18 0.00
C ILE A 351 -3.44 -13.04 -1.20
N ASP A 352 -4.62 -13.64 -1.13
CA ASP A 352 -5.15 -14.56 -2.13
C ASP A 352 -5.98 -13.86 -3.20
N HIS A 353 -6.38 -12.60 -2.96
CA HIS A 353 -7.01 -11.74 -3.95
C HIS A 353 -6.16 -11.66 -5.23
N LEU A 354 -6.80 -11.83 -6.39
CA LEU A 354 -6.10 -11.84 -7.67
C LEU A 354 -5.46 -10.49 -8.02
N GLY A 355 -5.92 -9.39 -7.44
CA GLY A 355 -5.25 -8.09 -7.59
C GLY A 355 -3.90 -7.98 -6.89
N ASN A 356 -3.62 -8.90 -5.97
CA ASN A 356 -2.32 -9.04 -5.32
C ASN A 356 -1.42 -10.07 -5.99
N ARG A 357 -1.95 -10.83 -6.96
CA ARG A 357 -1.21 -11.82 -7.75
C ARG A 357 -1.07 -11.37 -9.20
N ARG A 358 0.03 -11.74 -9.84
CA ARG A 358 0.36 -11.32 -11.20
C ARG A 358 0.90 -12.48 -12.00
N ILE A 359 0.54 -12.52 -13.27
CA ILE A 359 1.08 -13.46 -14.23
C ILE A 359 2.37 -12.90 -14.82
N ARG A 360 3.46 -13.67 -14.74
CA ARG A 360 4.65 -13.44 -15.56
C ARG A 360 4.47 -14.15 -16.88
N SER A 361 4.51 -13.37 -17.95
CA SER A 361 4.56 -13.89 -19.30
C SER A 361 5.91 -14.55 -19.58
N VAL A 362 5.94 -15.40 -20.60
CA VAL A 362 7.17 -16.05 -21.07
C VAL A 362 8.26 -15.02 -21.42
N GLY A 363 7.87 -13.90 -22.04
CA GLY A 363 8.79 -12.82 -22.39
C GLY A 363 9.46 -12.19 -21.17
N GLU A 364 8.71 -11.95 -20.10
CA GLU A 364 9.26 -11.40 -18.87
C GLU A 364 10.20 -12.39 -18.15
N LEU A 365 9.82 -13.66 -18.09
CA LEU A 365 10.67 -14.70 -17.51
C LEU A 365 12.02 -14.77 -18.23
N ILE A 366 12.01 -14.75 -19.56
CA ILE A 366 13.22 -14.75 -20.39
C ILE A 366 14.00 -13.45 -20.21
N ALA A 367 13.35 -12.28 -20.20
CA ALA A 367 14.01 -10.99 -20.01
C ALA A 367 14.73 -10.90 -18.66
N ASN A 368 14.15 -11.48 -17.61
CA ASN A 368 14.79 -11.58 -16.29
C ASN A 368 16.05 -12.45 -16.34
N GLN A 369 15.98 -13.63 -16.98
CA GLN A 369 17.16 -14.50 -17.16
C GLN A 369 18.24 -13.82 -18.02
N PHE A 370 17.83 -13.09 -19.06
CA PHE A 370 18.73 -12.33 -19.92
C PHE A 370 19.45 -11.22 -19.13
N SER A 371 18.73 -10.50 -18.28
CA SER A 371 19.28 -9.47 -17.39
C SER A 371 20.31 -10.02 -16.40
N VAL A 372 20.07 -11.23 -15.88
CA VAL A 372 21.06 -11.94 -15.04
C VAL A 372 22.30 -12.30 -15.86
N GLY A 373 22.13 -12.81 -17.08
CA GLY A 373 23.22 -13.10 -18.01
C GLY A 373 24.07 -11.86 -18.32
N LEU A 374 23.43 -10.75 -18.66
CA LEU A 374 24.09 -9.47 -18.93
C LEU A 374 24.79 -8.91 -17.70
N SER A 375 24.21 -9.05 -16.50
CA SER A 375 24.85 -8.60 -15.26
C SER A 375 26.13 -9.38 -14.95
N ARG A 376 26.15 -10.69 -15.23
CA ARG A 376 27.35 -11.53 -15.12
C ARG A 376 28.40 -11.13 -16.16
N MET A 377 27.98 -10.93 -17.41
CA MET A 377 28.85 -10.46 -18.48
C MET A 377 29.47 -9.09 -18.14
N ALA A 378 28.66 -8.14 -17.67
CA ALA A 378 29.14 -6.81 -17.28
C ALA A 378 30.17 -6.86 -16.14
N ARG A 379 30.03 -7.80 -15.19
CA ARG A 379 31.04 -8.01 -14.14
C ARG A 379 32.35 -8.53 -14.74
N LEU A 380 32.29 -9.57 -15.58
CA LEU A 380 33.47 -10.15 -16.25
C LEU A 380 34.19 -9.11 -17.12
N VAL A 381 33.44 -8.29 -17.87
CA VAL A 381 34.00 -7.21 -18.69
C VAL A 381 34.73 -6.20 -17.79
N LYS A 382 34.13 -5.78 -16.67
CA LYS A 382 34.80 -4.86 -15.73
C LYS A 382 36.06 -5.45 -15.13
N GLU A 383 36.03 -6.71 -14.71
CA GLU A 383 37.21 -7.41 -14.19
C GLU A 383 38.33 -7.49 -15.23
N ARG A 384 38.01 -7.84 -16.49
CA ARG A 384 38.98 -7.88 -17.59
C ARG A 384 39.55 -6.50 -17.92
N MET A 385 38.72 -5.47 -17.94
CA MET A 385 39.17 -4.09 -18.14
C MET A 385 40.05 -3.56 -17.00
N SER A 386 39.84 -4.04 -15.76
CA SER A 386 40.69 -3.68 -14.62
C SER A 386 42.06 -4.37 -14.63
N ILE A 387 42.16 -5.57 -15.23
CA ILE A 387 43.41 -6.34 -15.31
C ILE A 387 44.28 -5.86 -16.48
N ASN A 388 43.66 -5.51 -17.61
CA ASN A 388 44.39 -5.08 -18.80
C ASN A 388 44.50 -3.55 -18.83
N THR A 389 45.67 -3.03 -18.45
CA THR A 389 45.94 -1.58 -18.38
C THR A 389 46.16 -0.90 -19.73
N ASP A 390 46.29 -1.67 -20.81
CA ASP A 390 46.71 -1.19 -22.14
C ASP A 390 45.49 -1.12 -23.09
N PRO A 391 44.87 0.06 -23.31
CA PRO A 391 43.59 0.17 -24.01
C PRO A 391 43.68 -0.20 -25.49
N GLU A 392 44.87 -0.06 -26.10
CA GLU A 392 45.09 -0.32 -27.53
C GLU A 392 45.13 -1.82 -27.88
N LYS A 393 45.31 -2.70 -26.88
CA LYS A 393 45.37 -4.15 -27.06
C LYS A 393 44.05 -4.87 -26.81
N ILE A 394 43.01 -4.16 -26.39
CA ILE A 394 41.73 -4.78 -26.02
C ILE A 394 40.76 -4.72 -27.20
N SER A 395 40.44 -5.88 -27.77
CA SER A 395 39.34 -5.99 -28.74
C SER A 395 38.00 -6.19 -28.01
N LEU A 396 36.89 -5.77 -28.64
CA LEU A 396 35.54 -5.99 -28.09
C LEU A 396 35.19 -7.48 -28.01
N ASP A 397 35.67 -8.27 -28.96
CA ASP A 397 35.44 -9.72 -29.02
C ASP A 397 36.12 -10.45 -27.84
N ASP A 398 37.26 -9.93 -27.36
CA ASP A 398 37.94 -10.47 -26.17
C ASP A 398 37.19 -10.14 -24.87
N LEU A 399 36.35 -9.12 -24.84
CA LEU A 399 35.58 -8.74 -23.65
C LEU A 399 34.22 -9.44 -23.58
N VAL A 400 33.55 -9.60 -24.73
CA VAL A 400 32.16 -10.08 -24.78
C VAL A 400 32.11 -11.57 -25.07
N ASN A 401 31.72 -12.37 -24.06
CA ASN A 401 31.54 -13.81 -24.23
C ASN A 401 30.06 -14.20 -24.31
N ALA A 402 29.59 -14.59 -25.51
CA ALA A 402 28.23 -15.06 -25.73
C ALA A 402 27.85 -16.28 -24.87
N ARG A 403 28.81 -17.16 -24.54
CA ARG A 403 28.57 -18.37 -23.74
C ARG A 403 27.99 -18.04 -22.36
N THR A 404 28.35 -16.90 -21.76
CA THR A 404 27.85 -16.49 -20.45
C THR A 404 26.34 -16.26 -20.45
N VAL A 405 25.80 -15.67 -21.52
CA VAL A 405 24.36 -15.42 -21.66
C VAL A 405 23.65 -16.68 -22.15
N SER A 406 24.19 -17.36 -23.17
CA SER A 406 23.59 -18.60 -23.71
C SER A 406 23.45 -19.69 -22.66
N ALA A 407 24.43 -19.86 -21.75
CA ALA A 407 24.35 -20.86 -20.69
C ALA A 407 23.18 -20.61 -19.71
N VAL A 408 22.88 -19.34 -19.40
CA VAL A 408 21.75 -18.99 -18.51
C VAL A 408 20.42 -19.29 -19.20
N ILE A 409 20.30 -18.96 -20.49
CA ILE A 409 19.08 -19.23 -21.27
C ILE A 409 18.88 -20.75 -21.44
N GLN A 410 19.94 -21.49 -21.79
CA GLN A 410 19.88 -22.95 -21.91
C GLN A 410 19.50 -23.61 -20.59
N ALA A 411 20.03 -23.13 -19.46
CA ALA A 411 19.63 -23.62 -18.14
C ALA A 411 18.13 -23.36 -17.89
N PHE A 412 17.61 -22.17 -18.21
CA PHE A 412 16.19 -21.87 -18.06
C PHE A 412 15.31 -22.82 -18.89
N PHE A 413 15.58 -22.96 -20.19
CA PHE A 413 14.77 -23.86 -21.02
C PHE A 413 14.96 -25.34 -20.70
N GLY A 414 16.15 -25.73 -20.22
CA GLY A 414 16.53 -27.10 -19.93
C GLY A 414 15.99 -27.64 -18.62
N SER A 415 16.19 -26.90 -17.51
CA SER A 415 15.95 -27.37 -16.14
C SER A 415 14.91 -26.60 -15.34
N SER A 416 14.31 -25.53 -15.89
CA SER A 416 13.24 -24.81 -15.20
C SER A 416 11.98 -25.66 -15.06
N GLN A 417 11.35 -25.60 -13.88
CA GLN A 417 10.04 -26.23 -13.61
C GLN A 417 8.91 -25.69 -14.50
N LEU A 418 9.08 -24.46 -15.01
CA LEU A 418 8.12 -23.82 -15.90
C LEU A 418 8.28 -24.28 -17.35
N SER A 419 9.43 -24.86 -17.71
CA SER A 419 9.69 -25.41 -19.04
C SER A 419 9.32 -26.89 -19.05
N GLN A 420 8.13 -27.18 -19.55
CA GLN A 420 7.55 -28.52 -19.52
C GLN A 420 7.51 -29.13 -20.91
N PHE A 421 7.58 -30.46 -20.98
CA PHE A 421 7.27 -31.16 -22.23
C PHE A 421 5.82 -30.91 -22.58
N MET A 422 5.59 -30.61 -23.85
CA MET A 422 4.25 -30.31 -24.32
C MET A 422 3.36 -31.55 -24.23
N ASP A 423 2.10 -31.35 -23.82
CA ASP A 423 1.10 -32.41 -23.88
C ASP A 423 0.53 -32.40 -25.30
N GLN A 424 0.74 -33.51 -26.01
CA GLN A 424 0.37 -33.69 -27.42
C GLN A 424 -0.63 -34.83 -27.60
N THR A 425 -1.34 -35.22 -26.53
CA THR A 425 -2.34 -36.30 -26.59
C THR A 425 -3.49 -35.96 -27.54
N ASN A 426 -3.98 -34.73 -27.49
CA ASN A 426 -4.99 -34.20 -28.40
C ASN A 426 -4.90 -32.66 -28.50
N PRO A 427 -5.58 -32.02 -29.46
CA PRO A 427 -5.53 -30.57 -29.64
C PRO A 427 -6.02 -29.78 -28.42
N LEU A 428 -6.96 -30.32 -27.65
CA LEU A 428 -7.48 -29.67 -26.44
C LEU A 428 -6.40 -29.63 -25.35
N ALA A 429 -5.69 -30.74 -25.12
CA ALA A 429 -4.60 -30.83 -24.16
C ALA A 429 -3.45 -29.88 -24.52
N GLU A 430 -3.12 -29.76 -25.80
CA GLU A 430 -2.16 -28.78 -26.29
C GLU A 430 -2.61 -27.33 -25.96
N LEU A 431 -3.88 -27.02 -26.17
CA LEU A 431 -4.43 -25.69 -25.96
C LEU A 431 -4.53 -25.32 -24.48
N THR A 432 -5.03 -26.24 -23.64
CA THR A 432 -5.13 -26.02 -22.18
C THR A 432 -3.75 -25.91 -21.55
N HIS A 433 -2.78 -26.72 -21.97
CA HIS A 433 -1.42 -26.65 -21.44
C HIS A 433 -0.76 -25.29 -21.72
N LYS A 434 -1.00 -24.68 -22.88
CA LYS A 434 -0.51 -23.33 -23.19
C LYS A 434 -1.19 -22.23 -22.37
N ARG A 435 -2.44 -22.44 -21.96
CA ARG A 435 -3.24 -21.50 -21.14
C ARG A 435 -3.13 -21.74 -19.63
N ARG A 436 -2.29 -22.70 -19.23
CA ARG A 436 -2.08 -23.07 -17.84
C ARG A 436 -1.31 -21.99 -17.08
N LEU A 437 -1.72 -21.80 -15.84
CA LEU A 437 -1.08 -20.95 -14.85
C LEU A 437 -0.50 -21.83 -13.74
N SER A 438 0.68 -21.49 -13.26
CA SER A 438 1.34 -22.19 -12.17
C SER A 438 1.76 -21.23 -11.09
N ALA A 439 1.34 -21.46 -9.84
CA ALA A 439 1.84 -20.77 -8.67
C ALA A 439 3.24 -21.27 -8.24
N LEU A 440 3.73 -22.35 -8.85
CA LEU A 440 5.01 -22.97 -8.57
C LEU A 440 6.17 -22.28 -9.33
N GLY A 441 7.40 -22.54 -8.91
CA GLY A 441 8.61 -22.10 -9.59
C GLY A 441 9.35 -20.96 -8.88
N PRO A 442 10.40 -20.41 -9.52
CA PRO A 442 11.29 -19.44 -8.88
C PRO A 442 10.54 -18.16 -8.48
N GLY A 443 10.60 -17.80 -7.20
CA GLY A 443 9.88 -16.64 -6.65
C GLY A 443 8.38 -16.86 -6.43
N GLY A 444 7.86 -18.05 -6.74
CA GLY A 444 6.51 -18.50 -6.40
C GLY A 444 6.50 -19.35 -5.13
N LEU A 445 5.47 -20.18 -5.00
CA LEU A 445 5.30 -21.09 -3.87
C LEU A 445 5.98 -22.43 -4.14
N THR A 446 6.37 -23.12 -3.07
CA THR A 446 6.72 -24.54 -3.12
C THR A 446 5.55 -25.37 -2.61
N ARG A 447 5.44 -26.62 -3.07
CA ARG A 447 4.33 -27.52 -2.70
C ARG A 447 4.16 -27.66 -1.18
N GLU A 448 5.27 -27.74 -0.45
CA GLU A 448 5.31 -27.90 1.01
C GLU A 448 4.93 -26.63 1.78
N ARG A 449 5.13 -25.45 1.17
CA ARG A 449 4.82 -24.15 1.79
C ARG A 449 3.42 -23.65 1.44
N ALA A 450 2.76 -24.25 0.46
CA ALA A 450 1.42 -23.88 0.07
C ALA A 450 0.41 -24.44 1.08
N GLY A 451 -0.10 -23.55 1.94
CA GLY A 451 -1.18 -23.85 2.86
C GLY A 451 -2.53 -24.07 2.15
N PHE A 452 -3.56 -24.32 2.93
CA PHE A 452 -4.92 -24.54 2.44
C PHE A 452 -5.49 -23.29 1.74
N GLU A 453 -5.33 -22.11 2.34
CA GLU A 453 -5.87 -20.82 1.86
C GLU A 453 -5.49 -20.53 0.40
N VAL A 454 -4.21 -20.72 0.05
CA VAL A 454 -3.70 -20.46 -1.31
C VAL A 454 -4.28 -21.44 -2.36
N ARG A 455 -4.72 -22.62 -1.94
CA ARG A 455 -5.29 -23.66 -2.82
C ARG A 455 -6.79 -23.49 -3.02
N ASP A 456 -7.44 -22.72 -2.15
CA ASP A 456 -8.88 -22.53 -2.19
C ASP A 456 -9.32 -21.60 -3.33
N VAL A 457 -10.59 -21.67 -3.69
CA VAL A 457 -11.18 -20.84 -4.74
C VAL A 457 -11.59 -19.50 -4.12
N HIS A 458 -10.94 -18.44 -4.59
CA HIS A 458 -11.23 -17.08 -4.15
C HIS A 458 -12.27 -16.41 -5.08
N TYR A 459 -13.18 -15.59 -4.55
CA TYR A 459 -14.24 -14.94 -5.35
C TYR A 459 -13.69 -14.08 -6.50
N SER A 460 -12.53 -13.47 -6.31
CA SER A 460 -11.86 -12.67 -7.35
C SER A 460 -11.43 -13.48 -8.59
N GLN A 461 -11.39 -14.81 -8.49
CA GLN A 461 -11.06 -15.70 -9.59
C GLN A 461 -12.17 -15.77 -10.66
N TYR A 462 -13.38 -15.33 -10.31
CA TYR A 462 -14.55 -15.30 -11.20
C TYR A 462 -14.21 -14.62 -12.53
N GLY A 463 -14.50 -15.32 -13.64
CA GLY A 463 -14.24 -14.83 -14.99
C GLY A 463 -12.76 -14.76 -15.41
N ARG A 464 -11.82 -15.13 -14.53
CA ARG A 464 -10.37 -14.96 -14.72
C ARG A 464 -9.62 -16.29 -14.74
N MET A 465 -9.86 -17.12 -13.73
CA MET A 465 -9.30 -18.46 -13.61
C MET A 465 -10.45 -19.45 -13.45
N CYS A 466 -10.33 -20.60 -14.12
CA CYS A 466 -11.32 -21.64 -14.02
C CYS A 466 -11.27 -22.30 -12.64
N PRO A 467 -12.40 -22.37 -11.91
CA PRO A 467 -12.45 -23.03 -10.60
C PRO A 467 -12.45 -24.56 -10.70
N ILE A 468 -12.75 -25.11 -11.88
CA ILE A 468 -12.92 -26.56 -12.11
C ILE A 468 -11.63 -27.20 -12.64
N GLU A 469 -10.99 -26.59 -13.64
CA GLU A 469 -9.83 -27.19 -14.32
C GLU A 469 -8.53 -27.00 -13.50
N THR A 470 -8.27 -27.97 -12.62
CA THR A 470 -7.03 -28.09 -11.83
C THR A 470 -6.65 -29.57 -11.68
N PRO A 471 -5.36 -29.95 -11.70
CA PRO A 471 -4.98 -31.34 -11.52
C PRO A 471 -5.25 -31.80 -10.08
N GLU A 472 -5.83 -32.99 -9.95
CA GLU A 472 -5.99 -33.65 -8.66
C GLU A 472 -4.65 -33.96 -7.96
N GLY A 473 -4.74 -34.18 -6.65
CA GLY A 473 -3.60 -34.62 -5.84
C GLY A 473 -2.72 -33.45 -5.36
N PRO A 474 -1.38 -33.61 -5.28
CA PRO A 474 -0.52 -32.66 -4.59
C PRO A 474 -0.52 -31.23 -5.16
N ASN A 475 -0.92 -31.07 -6.43
CA ASN A 475 -0.90 -29.79 -7.15
C ASN A 475 -2.27 -29.09 -7.21
N ILE A 476 -3.30 -29.64 -6.57
CA ILE A 476 -4.64 -29.02 -6.55
C ILE A 476 -4.56 -27.56 -6.08
N GLY A 477 -5.20 -26.67 -6.83
CA GLY A 477 -5.22 -25.21 -6.59
C GLY A 477 -3.90 -24.48 -6.91
N LEU A 478 -2.79 -25.20 -7.13
CA LEU A 478 -1.49 -24.59 -7.46
C LEU A 478 -1.27 -24.47 -8.97
N ILE A 479 -1.98 -25.28 -9.73
CA ILE A 479 -2.01 -25.24 -11.19
C ILE A 479 -3.46 -25.00 -11.58
N THR A 480 -3.71 -23.94 -12.32
CA THR A 480 -5.05 -23.55 -12.76
C THR A 480 -5.04 -23.22 -14.24
N SER A 481 -6.21 -23.07 -14.83
CA SER A 481 -6.38 -22.71 -16.24
C SER A 481 -7.01 -21.33 -16.36
N LEU A 482 -6.63 -20.56 -17.37
CA LEU A 482 -7.30 -19.29 -17.68
C LEU A 482 -8.75 -19.57 -18.14
N ALA A 483 -9.68 -18.74 -17.67
CA ALA A 483 -11.07 -18.79 -18.14
C ALA A 483 -11.18 -18.42 -19.63
N CYS A 484 -12.33 -18.68 -20.26
CA CYS A 484 -12.51 -18.53 -21.71
C CYS A 484 -12.19 -17.12 -22.22
N TYR A 485 -12.79 -16.09 -21.63
CA TYR A 485 -12.63 -14.70 -22.06
C TYR A 485 -11.52 -13.93 -21.32
N ALA A 486 -10.89 -14.56 -20.32
CA ALA A 486 -9.84 -13.93 -19.53
C ALA A 486 -8.65 -13.52 -20.41
N ARG A 487 -8.14 -12.31 -20.17
CA ARG A 487 -6.92 -11.81 -20.82
C ARG A 487 -5.95 -11.26 -19.77
N VAL A 488 -4.68 -11.18 -20.14
CA VAL A 488 -3.64 -10.58 -19.30
C VAL A 488 -3.35 -9.17 -19.82
N ASN A 489 -3.42 -8.17 -18.96
CA ASN A 489 -3.12 -6.79 -19.33
C ASN A 489 -1.61 -6.52 -19.37
N ASP A 490 -1.21 -5.33 -19.82
CA ASP A 490 0.19 -4.93 -19.92
C ASP A 490 0.94 -4.97 -18.58
N LEU A 491 0.21 -4.83 -17.48
CA LEU A 491 0.73 -4.91 -16.12
C LEU A 491 0.78 -6.35 -15.59
N GLY A 492 0.33 -7.35 -16.34
CA GLY A 492 0.33 -8.76 -15.95
C GLY A 492 -0.83 -9.21 -15.05
N PHE A 493 -1.83 -8.36 -14.82
CA PHE A 493 -3.06 -8.74 -14.11
C PHE A 493 -4.06 -9.39 -15.07
N VAL A 494 -4.90 -10.28 -14.53
CA VAL A 494 -5.96 -10.92 -15.31
C VAL A 494 -7.20 -10.04 -15.31
N GLU A 495 -7.67 -9.71 -16.50
CA GLU A 495 -8.88 -8.94 -16.73
C GLU A 495 -9.95 -9.85 -17.35
N THR A 496 -11.20 -9.54 -17.03
CA THR A 496 -12.36 -10.20 -17.61
C THR A 496 -13.32 -9.15 -18.18
N PRO A 497 -14.04 -9.45 -19.27
CA PRO A 497 -14.91 -8.47 -19.91
C PRO A 497 -16.29 -8.43 -19.26
N TYR A 498 -16.85 -7.22 -19.16
CA TYR A 498 -18.21 -6.97 -18.68
C TYR A 498 -18.92 -5.98 -19.60
N MET A 499 -20.24 -6.12 -19.74
CA MET A 499 -21.10 -5.14 -20.40
C MET A 499 -21.39 -3.97 -19.46
N VAL A 500 -21.25 -2.74 -19.94
CA VAL A 500 -21.49 -1.54 -19.13
C VAL A 500 -23.00 -1.31 -18.97
N VAL A 501 -23.46 -1.04 -17.75
CA VAL A 501 -24.85 -0.67 -17.44
C VAL A 501 -24.89 0.84 -17.14
N LYS A 502 -25.80 1.57 -17.80
CA LYS A 502 -26.03 2.99 -17.54
C LYS A 502 -27.50 3.25 -17.31
N ASN A 503 -27.85 3.83 -16.16
CA ASN A 503 -29.23 4.17 -15.78
C ASN A 503 -30.20 2.97 -15.95
N GLY A 504 -29.82 1.79 -15.43
CA GLY A 504 -30.64 0.58 -15.50
C GLY A 504 -30.75 -0.09 -16.89
N ARG A 505 -30.00 0.40 -17.89
CA ARG A 505 -29.94 -0.18 -19.23
C ARG A 505 -28.57 -0.76 -19.52
N VAL A 506 -28.53 -2.04 -19.93
CA VAL A 506 -27.34 -2.72 -20.42
C VAL A 506 -26.97 -2.14 -21.79
N THR A 507 -25.75 -1.63 -21.89
CA THR A 507 -25.20 -1.12 -23.15
C THR A 507 -24.40 -2.21 -23.86
N GLY A 508 -24.20 -2.08 -25.17
CA GLY A 508 -23.34 -2.99 -25.93
C GLY A 508 -21.83 -2.74 -25.76
N ASP A 509 -21.44 -1.78 -24.93
CA ASP A 509 -20.04 -1.44 -24.70
C ASP A 509 -19.41 -2.41 -23.71
N ILE A 510 -18.23 -2.94 -24.05
CA ILE A 510 -17.48 -3.89 -23.22
C ILE A 510 -16.38 -3.15 -22.45
N ALA A 511 -16.42 -3.22 -21.13
CA ALA A 511 -15.37 -2.77 -20.23
C ALA A 511 -14.56 -3.97 -19.71
N TRP A 512 -13.24 -3.83 -19.64
CA TRP A 512 -12.35 -4.85 -19.10
C TRP A 512 -11.91 -4.46 -17.70
N LEU A 513 -12.24 -5.30 -16.72
CA LEU A 513 -11.96 -5.01 -15.32
C LEU A 513 -10.92 -5.99 -14.77
N ASP A 514 -9.90 -5.43 -14.13
CA ASP A 514 -9.00 -6.19 -13.25
C ASP A 514 -9.72 -6.49 -11.92
N ALA A 515 -9.13 -7.38 -11.11
CA ALA A 515 -9.76 -7.79 -9.86
C ALA A 515 -9.93 -6.63 -8.85
N ASN A 516 -9.04 -5.63 -8.86
CA ASN A 516 -9.15 -4.50 -7.94
C ASN A 516 -10.29 -3.54 -8.33
N LYS A 517 -10.45 -3.27 -9.63
CA LYS A 517 -11.54 -2.42 -10.14
C LYS A 517 -12.91 -3.06 -9.98
N GLU A 518 -12.96 -4.39 -9.95
CA GLU A 518 -14.18 -5.14 -9.73
C GLU A 518 -14.70 -5.06 -8.29
N GLU A 519 -13.83 -4.86 -7.29
CA GLU A 519 -14.26 -4.80 -5.88
C GLU A 519 -15.22 -3.64 -5.58
N ASP A 520 -15.07 -2.51 -6.29
CA ASP A 520 -15.89 -1.32 -6.11
C ASP A 520 -17.18 -1.36 -6.95
N ALA A 521 -17.38 -2.38 -7.79
CA ALA A 521 -18.43 -2.44 -8.79
C ALA A 521 -19.52 -3.46 -8.43
N ILE A 522 -20.78 -3.13 -8.76
CA ILE A 522 -21.91 -4.05 -8.64
C ILE A 522 -22.17 -4.71 -9.99
N ILE A 523 -22.02 -6.03 -10.06
CA ILE A 523 -22.07 -6.79 -11.32
C ILE A 523 -23.28 -7.72 -11.34
N ALA A 524 -24.15 -7.57 -12.35
CA ALA A 524 -25.27 -8.47 -12.60
C ALA A 524 -24.85 -9.77 -13.31
N GLN A 525 -25.53 -10.87 -12.99
CA GLN A 525 -25.27 -12.17 -13.60
C GLN A 525 -25.69 -12.22 -15.08
N ALA A 526 -25.01 -13.06 -15.87
CA ALA A 526 -25.27 -13.22 -17.30
C ALA A 526 -26.70 -13.71 -17.64
N ASN A 527 -27.34 -14.42 -16.71
CA ASN A 527 -28.68 -14.99 -16.87
C ASN A 527 -29.82 -14.03 -16.46
N ALA A 528 -29.50 -12.80 -16.07
CA ALA A 528 -30.51 -11.80 -15.73
C ALA A 528 -31.42 -11.51 -16.94
N ARG A 529 -32.74 -11.46 -16.71
CA ARG A 529 -33.72 -11.28 -17.79
C ARG A 529 -33.76 -9.80 -18.22
N LEU A 530 -33.61 -9.57 -19.52
CA LEU A 530 -33.63 -8.24 -20.13
C LEU A 530 -34.83 -8.08 -21.07
N ASN A 531 -35.37 -6.86 -21.12
CA ASN A 531 -36.31 -6.43 -22.15
C ASN A 531 -35.59 -6.24 -23.49
N PRO A 532 -36.30 -6.20 -24.62
CA PRO A 532 -35.73 -5.91 -25.94
C PRO A 532 -34.95 -4.59 -26.00
N ASP A 533 -35.32 -3.62 -25.15
CA ASP A 533 -34.66 -2.32 -25.06
C ASP A 533 -33.34 -2.37 -24.26
N GLY A 534 -33.03 -3.48 -23.59
CA GLY A 534 -31.83 -3.68 -22.77
C GLY A 534 -32.00 -3.29 -21.30
N THR A 535 -33.21 -3.00 -20.83
CA THR A 535 -33.50 -2.78 -19.40
C THR A 535 -33.76 -4.10 -18.69
N PHE A 536 -33.52 -4.17 -17.38
CA PHE A 536 -33.87 -5.34 -16.59
C PHE A 536 -35.39 -5.51 -16.46
N VAL A 537 -35.87 -6.76 -16.50
CA VAL A 537 -37.30 -7.10 -16.33
C VAL A 537 -37.70 -6.99 -14.86
N ASP A 538 -36.84 -7.50 -13.97
CA ASP A 538 -37.10 -7.59 -12.54
C ASP A 538 -36.74 -6.28 -11.81
N SER A 539 -37.50 -5.92 -10.78
CA SER A 539 -37.25 -4.72 -9.97
C SER A 539 -36.04 -4.86 -9.05
N LEU A 540 -35.66 -6.10 -8.73
CA LEU A 540 -34.48 -6.46 -7.95
C LEU A 540 -33.75 -7.56 -8.70
N VAL A 541 -32.49 -7.30 -9.05
CA VAL A 541 -31.64 -8.21 -9.81
C VAL A 541 -30.60 -8.79 -8.86
N LEU A 542 -30.30 -10.07 -9.04
CA LEU A 542 -29.23 -10.73 -8.29
C LEU A 542 -27.88 -10.25 -8.84
N CYS A 543 -27.11 -9.59 -7.99
CA CYS A 543 -25.82 -9.02 -8.32
C CYS A 543 -24.74 -9.59 -7.41
N ARG A 544 -23.49 -9.48 -7.84
CA ARG A 544 -22.30 -9.78 -7.05
C ARG A 544 -21.60 -8.48 -6.69
N MET A 545 -21.19 -8.40 -5.44
CA MET A 545 -20.39 -7.29 -4.91
C MET A 545 -19.36 -7.90 -3.96
N GLN A 546 -18.08 -7.86 -4.34
CA GLN A 546 -17.01 -8.55 -3.64
C GLN A 546 -17.31 -10.06 -3.47
N GLY A 547 -17.36 -10.55 -2.22
CA GLY A 547 -17.74 -11.93 -1.88
C GLY A 547 -19.23 -12.16 -1.65
N ASP A 548 -20.04 -11.09 -1.66
CA ASP A 548 -21.48 -11.15 -1.36
C ASP A 548 -22.33 -11.14 -2.63
N VAL A 549 -23.56 -11.64 -2.51
CA VAL A 549 -24.52 -11.75 -3.61
C VAL A 549 -25.83 -10.99 -3.30
N PRO A 550 -25.81 -9.64 -3.23
CA PRO A 550 -26.98 -8.85 -2.88
C PRO A 550 -28.03 -8.79 -4.00
N LEU A 551 -29.29 -8.57 -3.61
CA LEU A 551 -30.38 -8.17 -4.52
C LEU A 551 -30.43 -6.65 -4.62
N THR A 552 -30.20 -6.13 -5.82
CA THR A 552 -29.99 -4.69 -6.04
C THR A 552 -30.96 -4.16 -7.11
N PRO A 553 -31.51 -2.94 -6.96
CA PRO A 553 -32.29 -2.30 -8.01
C PRO A 553 -31.45 -2.02 -9.27
N PRO A 554 -32.04 -2.09 -10.48
CA PRO A 554 -31.35 -1.84 -11.75
C PRO A 554 -30.52 -0.56 -11.84
N ASP A 555 -30.96 0.51 -11.17
CA ASP A 555 -30.29 1.82 -11.21
C ASP A 555 -28.92 1.84 -10.51
N ARG A 556 -28.65 0.85 -9.66
CA ARG A 556 -27.39 0.72 -8.91
C ARG A 556 -26.42 -0.30 -9.52
N ILE A 557 -26.80 -0.93 -10.64
CA ILE A 557 -25.96 -1.93 -11.31
C ILE A 557 -25.00 -1.19 -12.24
N ASP A 558 -23.70 -1.44 -12.09
CA ASP A 558 -22.67 -0.80 -12.91
C ASP A 558 -22.32 -1.63 -14.15
N TYR A 559 -22.31 -2.95 -14.00
CA TYR A 559 -21.90 -3.88 -15.06
C TYR A 559 -22.75 -5.16 -15.08
N MET A 560 -22.65 -5.90 -16.19
CA MET A 560 -23.24 -7.23 -16.34
C MET A 560 -22.24 -8.16 -17.02
N ASP A 561 -22.23 -9.43 -16.60
CA ASP A 561 -21.46 -10.49 -17.24
C ASP A 561 -21.75 -10.59 -18.75
N VAL A 562 -20.72 -10.86 -19.57
CA VAL A 562 -20.88 -10.95 -21.03
C VAL A 562 -21.54 -12.27 -21.45
N ALA A 563 -21.14 -13.38 -20.82
CA ALA A 563 -21.62 -14.71 -21.15
C ALA A 563 -21.59 -15.63 -19.92
N PRO A 564 -22.50 -16.62 -19.81
CA PRO A 564 -22.46 -17.60 -18.72
C PRO A 564 -21.17 -18.43 -18.69
N GLU A 565 -20.62 -18.74 -19.86
CA GLU A 565 -19.39 -19.54 -20.03
C GLU A 565 -18.12 -18.81 -19.57
N GLN A 566 -18.20 -17.52 -19.26
CA GLN A 566 -17.03 -16.73 -18.88
C GLN A 566 -16.34 -17.23 -17.61
N LEU A 567 -17.06 -17.94 -16.74
CA LEU A 567 -16.55 -18.48 -15.49
C LEU A 567 -15.54 -19.62 -15.69
N VAL A 568 -15.71 -20.41 -16.75
CA VAL A 568 -15.02 -21.68 -16.94
C VAL A 568 -13.90 -21.58 -17.98
N SER A 569 -13.02 -22.57 -18.01
CA SER A 569 -11.98 -22.70 -19.02
C SER A 569 -12.53 -23.32 -20.30
N ILE A 570 -11.70 -23.31 -21.35
CA ILE A 570 -12.06 -23.88 -22.65
C ILE A 570 -12.36 -25.38 -22.56
N ALA A 571 -11.68 -26.12 -21.69
CA ALA A 571 -11.97 -27.54 -21.50
C ALA A 571 -13.31 -27.77 -20.80
N ALA A 572 -13.55 -27.07 -19.68
CA ALA A 572 -14.79 -27.20 -18.94
C ALA A 572 -16.01 -26.68 -19.73
N ALA A 573 -15.83 -25.66 -20.58
CA ALA A 573 -16.88 -25.15 -21.46
C ALA A 573 -17.35 -26.15 -22.52
N LEU A 574 -16.57 -27.20 -22.81
CA LEU A 574 -16.95 -28.25 -23.76
C LEU A 574 -17.78 -29.37 -23.12
N ILE A 575 -17.96 -29.36 -21.80
CA ILE A 575 -18.77 -30.34 -21.08
C ILE A 575 -20.25 -29.94 -21.23
N PRO A 576 -21.08 -30.73 -21.94
CA PRO A 576 -22.50 -30.43 -22.06
C PRO A 576 -23.20 -30.68 -20.71
N PHE A 577 -24.16 -29.82 -20.37
CA PHE A 577 -24.92 -29.91 -19.12
C PHE A 577 -24.05 -29.85 -17.85
N LEU A 578 -22.95 -29.08 -17.91
CA LEU A 578 -22.05 -28.87 -16.78
C LEU A 578 -22.79 -28.42 -15.50
N GLU A 579 -23.89 -27.68 -15.65
CA GLU A 579 -24.76 -27.24 -14.56
C GLU A 579 -25.48 -28.37 -13.80
N HIS A 580 -25.48 -29.59 -14.35
CA HIS A 580 -26.08 -30.78 -13.72
C HIS A 580 -25.05 -31.71 -13.09
N ASP A 581 -23.76 -31.46 -13.32
CA ASP A 581 -22.67 -32.27 -12.78
C ASP A 581 -22.17 -31.71 -11.44
N ASP A 582 -21.76 -32.61 -10.56
CA ASP A 582 -21.03 -32.23 -9.34
C ASP A 582 -19.66 -31.63 -9.71
N ALA A 583 -19.23 -30.59 -8.99
CA ALA A 583 -17.98 -29.90 -9.31
C ALA A 583 -16.74 -30.84 -9.28
N ASN A 584 -16.71 -31.85 -8.41
CA ASN A 584 -15.61 -32.80 -8.38
C ASN A 584 -15.65 -33.75 -9.59
N ARG A 585 -16.85 -34.06 -10.10
CA ARG A 585 -17.03 -34.88 -11.31
C ARG A 585 -16.73 -34.10 -12.57
N ALA A 586 -17.00 -32.81 -12.59
CA ALA A 586 -16.60 -31.92 -13.68
C ALA A 586 -15.08 -31.67 -13.72
N LEU A 587 -14.39 -31.79 -12.57
CA LEU A 587 -12.94 -31.69 -12.48
C LEU A 587 -12.24 -32.94 -13.02
N MET A 588 -12.80 -34.13 -12.74
CA MET A 588 -12.34 -35.43 -13.25
C MET A 588 -12.61 -35.59 -14.75
#